data_AF-A0A7W1KIC3-F1
#
_entry.id   AF-A0A7W1KIC3-F1
#
_cell.length_a   1.000
_cell.length_b   1.000
_cell.length_c   1.000
_cell.angle_alpha   90.00
_cell.angle_beta   90.00
_cell.angle_gamma   90.00
#
_symmetry.space_group_name_H-M   'P 1'
#
loop_
_entity.id
_entity.type
_entity.pdbx_description
1 polymer ?
#
loop_
_entity_poly.entity_id
_entity_poly.type
_entity_poly.pdbx_seq_one_letter_code
_entity_poly.pdbx_strand_id
1 'polypeptide(L)'
;MWIFIALVAVYMGLSLLLPPEYLRKYQMSEASLRLVSLTIILPVGAIQLSALYGFLKFKAYANKIKKTKEGPAFMQIANGLMVLTFGLPINSAASSILNYVARTNTDLQPTAIILKGYIALIFPFIAFLLIAKGAEGLIKTLKRPVSKQWTTFGLLGVIVLTAVYTELIVARAPVQDAKSGYHLPTWLILATIAIPYLYIWCKGLRAAYHIFIYKNRIKGTVYRNALDYLAKGLVIIIFASIIIQVLITVTERITSLSVAPILLIVYLLLGLYAVGFGMVARGAKKLKKIEEV
;
A
#
# COMPACT_ATOMS: atom_id res chain seq x y z
N MET A 1 -10.69 17.12 0.71
CA MET A 1 -9.35 17.65 1.07
C MET A 1 -9.26 17.85 2.57
N TRP A 2 -10.12 18.67 3.17
CA TRP A 2 -10.14 18.91 4.63
C TRP A 2 -10.19 17.66 5.49
N ILE A 3 -11.08 16.70 5.15
CA ILE A 3 -11.14 15.39 5.84
C ILE A 3 -9.79 14.68 5.83
N PHE A 4 -9.06 14.72 4.71
CA PHE A 4 -7.75 14.09 4.61
C PHE A 4 -6.73 14.78 5.52
N ILE A 5 -6.67 16.11 5.48
CA ILE A 5 -5.76 16.89 6.32
C ILE A 5 -6.06 16.65 7.81
N ALA A 6 -7.34 16.62 8.18
CA ALA A 6 -7.77 16.29 9.53
C ALA A 6 -7.32 14.88 9.94
N LEU A 7 -7.46 13.87 9.07
CA LEU A 7 -6.99 12.50 9.36
C LEU A 7 -5.46 12.43 9.53
N VAL A 8 -4.69 13.14 8.69
CA VAL A 8 -3.23 13.21 8.85
C VAL A 8 -2.87 13.91 10.16
N ALA A 9 -3.52 15.01 10.50
CA ALA A 9 -3.29 15.74 11.74
C ALA A 9 -3.64 14.90 12.97
N VAL A 10 -4.77 14.17 12.94
CA VAL A 10 -5.16 13.22 13.98
C VAL A 10 -4.11 12.13 14.13
N TYR A 11 -3.65 11.53 13.03
CA TYR A 11 -2.59 10.53 13.08
C TYR A 11 -1.29 11.09 13.70
N MET A 12 -0.85 12.27 13.28
CA MET A 12 0.35 12.92 13.82
C MET A 12 0.18 13.23 15.31
N GLY A 13 -0.95 13.81 15.71
CA GLY A 13 -1.27 14.12 17.10
C GLY A 13 -1.29 12.86 17.96
N LEU A 14 -2.01 11.81 17.55
CA LEU A 14 -2.02 10.52 18.24
C LEU A 14 -0.61 9.95 18.38
N SER A 15 0.20 10.02 17.33
CA SER A 15 1.55 9.44 17.36
C SER A 15 2.54 10.21 18.25
N LEU A 16 2.28 11.50 18.53
CA LEU A 16 3.10 12.33 19.41
C LEU A 16 2.62 12.32 20.86
N LEU A 17 1.30 12.22 21.07
CA LEU A 17 0.69 12.25 22.40
C LEU A 17 0.68 10.86 23.07
N LEU A 18 0.61 9.78 22.29
CA LEU A 18 0.59 8.44 22.83
C LEU A 18 2.01 7.98 23.23
N PRO A 19 2.19 7.40 24.43
CA PRO A 19 3.51 7.00 24.92
C PRO A 19 4.09 5.85 24.06
N PRO A 20 5.36 5.93 23.62
CA PRO A 20 5.96 4.93 22.76
C PRO A 20 6.09 3.56 23.45
N GLU A 21 5.74 2.48 22.74
CA GLU A 21 5.66 1.10 23.25
C GLU A 21 7.04 0.52 23.61
N TYR A 22 8.11 1.03 23.00
CA TYR A 22 9.45 0.42 23.04
C TYR A 22 10.39 0.94 24.13
N LEU A 23 9.92 1.83 25.03
CA LEU A 23 10.72 2.42 26.11
C LEU A 23 11.45 1.36 26.95
N ARG A 24 10.74 0.29 27.31
CA ARG A 24 11.28 -0.77 28.17
C ARG A 24 12.23 -1.72 27.44
N LYS A 25 12.06 -1.91 26.13
CA LYS A 25 12.87 -2.89 25.36
C LYS A 25 14.27 -2.37 25.06
N TYR A 26 14.43 -1.08 24.78
CA TYR A 26 15.69 -0.52 24.29
C TYR A 26 16.36 0.46 25.26
N GLN A 27 15.85 0.60 26.49
CA GLN A 27 16.41 1.48 27.53
C GLN A 27 16.66 2.93 27.07
N MET A 28 15.89 3.41 26.08
CA MET A 28 16.04 4.75 25.53
C MET A 28 15.25 5.76 26.37
N SER A 29 15.78 6.99 26.48
CA SER A 29 15.03 8.09 27.09
C SER A 29 13.74 8.37 26.29
N GLU A 30 12.72 8.91 26.96
CA GLU A 30 11.47 9.27 26.30
C GLU A 30 11.66 10.30 25.18
N ALA A 31 12.54 11.27 25.39
CA ALA A 31 12.90 12.26 24.39
C ALA A 31 13.51 11.62 23.14
N SER A 32 14.43 10.66 23.31
CA SER A 32 15.05 9.96 22.19
C SER A 32 14.03 9.16 21.38
N LEU A 33 13.08 8.49 22.02
CA LEU A 33 12.02 7.77 21.28
C LEU A 33 11.05 8.70 20.57
N ARG A 34 10.69 9.84 21.18
CA ARG A 34 9.85 10.84 20.51
C ARG A 34 10.53 11.40 19.26
N LEU A 35 11.84 11.65 19.32
CA LEU A 35 12.64 12.06 18.15
C LEU A 35 12.65 10.99 17.05
N VAL A 36 12.85 9.71 17.41
CA VAL A 36 12.77 8.59 16.45
C VAL A 36 11.37 8.45 15.85
N SER A 37 10.32 8.65 16.64
CA SER A 37 8.95 8.65 16.11
C SER A 37 8.75 9.80 15.12
N LEU A 38 9.23 11.01 15.44
CA LEU A 38 9.15 12.18 14.55
C LEU A 38 9.83 11.95 13.20
N THR A 39 11.00 11.31 13.18
CA THR A 39 11.72 10.99 11.94
C THR A 39 11.01 9.96 11.06
N ILE A 40 10.05 9.21 11.60
CA ILE A 40 9.18 8.29 10.85
C ILE A 40 7.88 8.98 10.42
N ILE A 41 7.23 9.68 11.35
CA ILE A 41 5.92 10.33 11.14
C ILE A 41 6.00 11.41 10.06
N LEU A 42 7.05 12.23 10.05
CA LEU A 42 7.19 13.32 9.08
C LEU A 42 7.29 12.80 7.63
N PRO A 43 8.18 11.84 7.29
CA PRO A 43 8.17 11.21 5.97
C PRO A 43 6.84 10.52 5.62
N VAL A 44 6.20 9.83 6.57
CA VAL A 44 4.89 9.21 6.33
C VAL A 44 3.84 10.26 5.94
N GLY A 45 3.81 11.40 6.65
CA GLY A 45 2.96 12.53 6.30
C GLY A 45 3.24 13.09 4.90
N ALA A 46 4.51 13.24 4.54
CA ALA A 46 4.91 13.69 3.20
C ALA A 46 4.48 12.70 2.09
N ILE A 47 4.57 11.39 2.35
CA ILE A 47 4.08 10.34 1.44
C ILE A 47 2.56 10.45 1.27
N GLN A 48 1.82 10.62 2.37
CA GLN A 48 0.36 10.77 2.37
C GLN A 48 -0.07 12.01 1.57
N LEU A 49 0.59 13.16 1.77
CA LEU A 49 0.32 14.38 1.01
C LEU A 49 0.67 14.23 -0.48
N SER A 50 1.75 13.52 -0.80
CA SER A 50 2.13 13.22 -2.20
C SER A 50 1.10 12.33 -2.89
N ALA A 51 0.58 11.32 -2.17
CA ALA A 51 -0.52 10.48 -2.65
C ALA A 51 -1.79 11.29 -2.92
N LEU A 52 -2.17 12.19 -1.99
CA LEU A 52 -3.31 13.10 -2.15
C LEU A 52 -3.15 13.99 -3.37
N TYR A 53 -1.98 14.61 -3.54
CA TYR A 53 -1.70 15.44 -4.70
C TYR A 53 -1.85 14.65 -6.01
N GLY A 54 -1.28 13.45 -6.07
CA GLY A 54 -1.39 12.58 -7.24
C GLY A 54 -2.83 12.20 -7.55
N PHE A 55 -3.60 11.78 -6.55
CA PHE A 55 -5.02 11.49 -6.69
C PHE A 55 -5.82 12.70 -7.20
N LEU A 56 -5.65 13.88 -6.61
CA LEU A 56 -6.42 15.08 -7.00
C LEU A 56 -6.15 15.46 -8.46
N LYS A 57 -4.90 15.41 -8.91
CA LYS A 57 -4.54 15.70 -10.31
C LYS A 57 -5.09 14.65 -11.26
N PHE A 58 -5.03 13.37 -10.88
CA PHE A 58 -5.52 12.28 -11.70
C PHE A 58 -7.05 12.31 -11.83
N LYS A 59 -7.76 12.56 -10.72
CA LYS A 59 -9.23 12.71 -10.72
C LYS A 59 -9.68 13.91 -11.53
N ALA A 60 -8.97 15.03 -11.45
CA ALA A 60 -9.27 16.21 -12.27
C ALA A 60 -9.16 15.89 -13.77
N TYR A 61 -8.11 15.17 -14.17
CA TYR A 61 -7.96 14.67 -15.54
C TYR A 61 -9.11 13.73 -15.94
N ALA A 62 -9.36 12.69 -15.14
CA ALA A 62 -10.42 11.71 -15.42
C ALA A 62 -11.81 12.35 -15.54
N ASN A 63 -12.10 13.38 -14.74
CA ASN A 63 -13.34 14.15 -14.82
C ASN A 63 -13.47 14.96 -16.12
N LYS A 64 -12.37 15.50 -16.65
CA LYS A 64 -12.38 16.25 -17.93
C LYS A 64 -12.71 15.31 -19.10
N ILE A 65 -12.05 14.16 -19.16
CA ILE A 65 -12.25 13.18 -20.25
C ILE A 65 -13.43 12.23 -20.00
N LYS A 66 -14.29 12.49 -19.00
CA LYS A 66 -15.37 11.57 -18.58
C LYS A 66 -16.34 11.18 -19.70
N LYS A 67 -16.51 12.06 -20.70
CA LYS A 67 -17.40 11.85 -21.85
C LYS A 67 -16.76 11.04 -22.99
N THR A 68 -15.46 10.79 -22.93
CA THR A 68 -14.75 9.98 -23.94
C THR A 68 -14.98 8.50 -23.69
N LYS A 69 -14.67 7.65 -24.69
CA LYS A 69 -14.71 6.19 -24.57
C LYS A 69 -13.87 5.66 -23.40
N GLU A 70 -12.82 6.39 -23.00
CA GLU A 70 -11.85 5.98 -21.97
C GLU A 70 -12.17 6.58 -20.59
N GLY A 71 -13.01 7.61 -20.55
CA GLY A 71 -13.37 8.35 -19.35
C GLY A 71 -13.80 7.47 -18.17
N PRO A 72 -14.75 6.52 -18.36
CA PRO A 72 -15.18 5.62 -17.29
C PRO A 72 -14.02 4.78 -16.71
N ALA A 73 -13.09 4.32 -17.54
CA ALA A 73 -11.96 3.52 -17.13
C ALA A 73 -10.96 4.35 -16.30
N PHE A 74 -10.66 5.58 -16.73
CA PHE A 74 -9.87 6.53 -15.95
C PHE A 74 -10.52 6.89 -14.61
N MET A 75 -11.84 7.05 -14.57
CA MET A 75 -12.52 7.31 -13.30
C MET A 75 -12.42 6.13 -12.33
N GLN A 76 -12.47 4.89 -12.82
CA GLN A 76 -12.25 3.73 -11.94
C GLN A 76 -10.84 3.69 -11.36
N ILE A 77 -9.82 4.01 -12.16
CA ILE A 77 -8.44 4.16 -11.66
C ILE A 77 -8.38 5.29 -10.62
N ALA A 78 -9.02 6.44 -10.88
CA ALA A 78 -9.05 7.56 -9.95
C ALA A 78 -9.71 7.20 -8.62
N ASN A 79 -10.81 6.44 -8.65
CA ASN A 79 -11.49 5.95 -7.45
C ASN A 79 -10.60 4.97 -6.66
N GLY A 80 -9.91 4.06 -7.34
CA GLY A 80 -8.96 3.17 -6.66
C GLY A 80 -7.77 3.92 -6.05
N LEU A 81 -7.22 4.92 -6.74
CA LEU A 81 -6.19 5.82 -6.18
C LEU A 81 -6.72 6.63 -4.99
N MET A 82 -8.00 7.02 -5.00
CA MET A 82 -8.66 7.67 -3.86
C MET A 82 -8.66 6.75 -2.64
N VAL A 83 -9.14 5.51 -2.80
CA VAL A 83 -9.21 4.52 -1.72
C VAL A 83 -7.80 4.24 -1.18
N LEU A 84 -6.81 4.06 -2.07
CA LEU A 84 -5.43 3.84 -1.66
C LEU A 84 -4.91 5.03 -0.84
N THR A 85 -5.15 6.25 -1.33
CA THR A 85 -4.68 7.49 -0.70
C THR A 85 -5.31 7.69 0.67
N PHE A 86 -6.64 7.64 0.79
CA PHE A 86 -7.35 7.85 2.04
C PHE A 86 -7.18 6.68 3.02
N GLY A 87 -6.97 5.47 2.50
CA GLY A 87 -6.67 4.30 3.31
C GLY A 87 -5.37 4.44 4.11
N LEU A 88 -4.39 5.21 3.63
CA LEU A 88 -3.13 5.42 4.35
C LEU A 88 -3.34 6.08 5.72
N PRO A 89 -3.85 7.33 5.84
CA PRO A 89 -4.01 7.96 7.14
C PRO A 89 -5.09 7.28 8.00
N ILE A 90 -6.12 6.68 7.40
CA ILE A 90 -7.12 5.89 8.15
C ILE A 90 -6.45 4.70 8.82
N ASN A 91 -5.67 3.92 8.08
CA ASN A 91 -4.95 2.76 8.62
C ASN A 91 -3.95 3.20 9.70
N SER A 92 -3.22 4.30 9.48
CA SER A 92 -2.29 4.84 10.47
C SER A 92 -2.99 5.27 11.76
N ALA A 93 -4.08 6.04 11.67
CA ALA A 93 -4.84 6.48 12.83
C ALA A 93 -5.51 5.30 13.58
N ALA A 94 -6.15 4.40 12.84
CA ALA A 94 -6.76 3.20 13.41
C ALA A 94 -5.72 2.31 14.11
N SER A 95 -4.55 2.11 13.49
CA SER A 95 -3.45 1.37 14.11
C SER A 95 -2.98 2.02 15.41
N SER A 96 -2.82 3.34 15.46
CA SER A 96 -2.43 4.04 16.69
C SER A 96 -3.46 3.88 17.81
N ILE A 97 -4.76 3.98 17.48
CA ILE A 97 -5.86 3.77 18.45
C ILE A 97 -5.88 2.33 18.94
N LEU A 98 -5.81 1.35 18.04
CA LEU A 98 -5.85 -0.07 18.39
C LEU A 98 -4.64 -0.48 19.24
N ASN A 99 -3.44 0.04 18.93
CA ASN A 99 -2.25 -0.20 19.76
C ASN A 99 -2.44 0.39 21.18
N TYR A 100 -3.03 1.59 21.31
CA TYR A 100 -3.33 2.17 22.61
C TYR A 100 -4.33 1.33 23.41
N VAL A 101 -5.42 0.90 22.78
CA VAL A 101 -6.44 0.04 23.42
C VAL A 101 -5.84 -1.28 23.88
N ALA A 102 -5.03 -1.93 23.03
CA ALA A 102 -4.33 -3.18 23.35
C ALA A 102 -3.37 -3.03 24.54
N ARG A 103 -2.73 -1.86 24.67
CA ARG A 103 -1.83 -1.57 25.77
C ARG A 103 -2.57 -1.37 27.09
N THR A 104 -3.69 -0.65 27.08
CA THR A 104 -4.47 -0.37 28.28
C THR A 104 -5.28 -1.60 28.72
N ASN A 105 -5.67 -2.46 27.78
CA ASN A 105 -6.45 -3.67 28.04
C ASN A 105 -5.77 -4.87 27.37
N THR A 106 -4.98 -5.60 28.15
CA THR A 106 -4.22 -6.77 27.65
C THR A 106 -5.11 -7.85 27.03
N ASP A 107 -6.35 -7.99 27.52
CA ASP A 107 -7.31 -8.96 26.99
C ASP A 107 -7.79 -8.61 25.58
N LEU A 108 -7.72 -7.33 25.19
CA LEU A 108 -8.08 -6.86 23.84
C LEU A 108 -6.90 -6.89 22.86
N GLN A 109 -5.69 -7.26 23.29
CA GLN A 109 -4.51 -7.31 22.44
C GLN A 109 -4.69 -8.22 21.21
N PRO A 110 -5.21 -9.47 21.33
CA PRO A 110 -5.48 -10.32 20.18
C PRO A 110 -6.42 -9.67 19.17
N THR A 111 -7.53 -9.11 19.66
CA THR A 111 -8.55 -8.45 18.83
C THR A 111 -7.98 -7.24 18.10
N ALA A 112 -7.16 -6.43 18.76
CA ALA A 112 -6.51 -5.27 18.16
C ALA A 112 -5.54 -5.66 17.03
N ILE A 113 -4.73 -6.71 17.23
CA ILE A 113 -3.81 -7.23 16.21
C ILE A 113 -4.59 -7.72 14.98
N ILE A 114 -5.66 -8.48 15.20
CA ILE A 114 -6.53 -9.00 14.15
C ILE A 114 -7.18 -7.86 13.36
N LEU A 115 -7.81 -6.90 14.04
CA LEU A 115 -8.46 -5.74 13.41
C LEU A 115 -7.48 -4.91 12.59
N LYS A 116 -6.28 -4.65 13.13
CA LYS A 116 -5.22 -3.93 12.42
C LYS A 116 -4.83 -4.64 11.13
N GLY A 117 -4.70 -5.97 11.16
CA GLY A 117 -4.42 -6.78 9.97
C GLY A 117 -5.49 -6.61 8.89
N TYR A 118 -6.78 -6.69 9.26
CA TYR A 118 -7.89 -6.55 8.31
C TYR A 118 -8.05 -5.11 7.77
N ILE A 119 -7.84 -4.09 8.62
CA ILE A 119 -7.87 -2.69 8.19
C ILE A 119 -6.74 -2.42 7.19
N ALA A 120 -5.54 -2.93 7.46
CA ALA A 120 -4.40 -2.80 6.55
C ALA A 120 -4.64 -3.49 5.20
N LEU A 121 -5.47 -4.53 5.16
CA LEU A 121 -5.79 -5.32 3.98
C LEU A 121 -6.93 -4.71 3.14
N ILE A 122 -8.02 -4.26 3.78
CA ILE A 122 -9.27 -3.90 3.09
C ILE A 122 -9.10 -2.72 2.13
N PHE A 123 -8.31 -1.71 2.51
CA PHE A 123 -8.10 -0.54 1.66
C PHE A 123 -7.29 -0.86 0.39
N PRO A 124 -6.11 -1.50 0.47
CA PRO A 124 -5.42 -1.99 -0.72
C PRO A 124 -6.28 -2.94 -1.55
N PHE A 125 -7.08 -3.81 -0.92
CA PHE A 125 -7.98 -4.73 -1.62
C PHE A 125 -8.95 -4.01 -2.55
N ILE A 126 -9.73 -3.08 -1.99
CA ILE A 126 -10.70 -2.30 -2.76
C ILE A 126 -9.98 -1.41 -3.78
N ALA A 127 -8.87 -0.76 -3.38
CA ALA A 127 -8.12 0.13 -4.25
C ALA A 127 -7.62 -0.60 -5.51
N PHE A 128 -6.91 -1.72 -5.36
CA PHE A 128 -6.33 -2.44 -6.49
C PHE A 128 -7.38 -3.16 -7.32
N LEU A 129 -8.52 -3.57 -6.75
CA LEU A 129 -9.67 -4.03 -7.52
C LEU A 129 -10.20 -2.95 -8.48
N LEU A 130 -10.39 -1.72 -7.98
CA LEU A 130 -10.86 -0.59 -8.79
C LEU A 130 -9.83 -0.20 -9.85
N ILE A 131 -8.55 -0.13 -9.49
CA ILE A 131 -7.46 0.18 -10.44
C ILE A 131 -7.37 -0.90 -11.52
N ALA A 132 -7.45 -2.19 -11.16
CA ALA A 132 -7.43 -3.30 -12.12
C ALA A 132 -8.63 -3.25 -13.07
N LYS A 133 -9.84 -3.03 -12.55
CA LYS A 133 -11.05 -2.88 -13.37
C LYS A 133 -10.93 -1.70 -14.34
N GLY A 134 -10.40 -0.57 -13.89
CA GLY A 134 -10.13 0.59 -14.75
C GLY A 134 -9.08 0.30 -15.81
N ALA A 135 -7.95 -0.31 -15.45
CA ALA A 135 -6.90 -0.68 -16.39
C ALA A 135 -7.37 -1.70 -17.46
N GLU A 136 -8.20 -2.66 -17.08
CA GLU A 136 -8.87 -3.57 -18.02
C GLU A 136 -9.83 -2.82 -18.96
N GLY A 137 -10.57 -1.85 -18.44
CA GLY A 137 -11.42 -0.96 -19.24
C GLY A 137 -10.63 -0.22 -20.31
N LEU A 138 -9.44 0.30 -19.97
CA LEU A 138 -8.56 0.97 -20.93
C LEU A 138 -8.12 0.03 -22.06
N ILE A 139 -7.72 -1.21 -21.74
CA ILE A 139 -7.33 -2.17 -22.77
C ILE A 139 -8.49 -2.48 -23.72
N LYS A 140 -9.73 -2.57 -23.22
CA LYS A 140 -10.92 -2.81 -24.04
C LYS A 140 -11.26 -1.66 -24.99
N THR A 141 -10.71 -0.45 -24.78
CA THR A 141 -10.94 0.65 -25.73
C THR A 141 -10.06 0.56 -26.97
N LEU A 142 -8.96 -0.20 -26.91
CA LEU A 142 -8.03 -0.42 -28.03
C LEU A 142 -8.69 -1.20 -29.18
N LYS A 143 -8.33 -0.84 -30.42
CA LYS A 143 -8.87 -1.49 -31.62
C LYS A 143 -8.39 -2.93 -31.80
N ARG A 144 -7.17 -3.25 -31.36
CA ARG A 144 -6.58 -4.59 -31.50
C ARG A 144 -6.59 -5.28 -30.15
N PRO A 145 -7.08 -6.54 -30.07
CA PRO A 145 -7.01 -7.30 -28.84
C PRO A 145 -5.54 -7.51 -28.45
N VAL A 146 -5.27 -7.44 -27.15
CA VAL A 146 -3.95 -7.72 -26.62
C VAL A 146 -3.83 -9.23 -26.44
N SER A 147 -2.73 -9.82 -26.91
CA SER A 147 -2.43 -11.24 -26.69
C SER A 147 -2.35 -11.53 -25.18
N LYS A 148 -2.82 -12.71 -24.76
CA LYS A 148 -2.84 -13.13 -23.35
C LYS A 148 -1.44 -13.39 -22.75
N GLN A 149 -0.35 -12.95 -23.37
CA GLN A 149 1.03 -13.36 -23.09
C GLN A 149 1.50 -13.13 -21.63
N TRP A 150 0.82 -12.26 -20.87
CA TRP A 150 1.07 -12.07 -19.43
C TRP A 150 0.77 -13.30 -18.57
N THR A 151 -0.06 -14.22 -19.06
CA THR A 151 -0.55 -15.34 -18.25
C THR A 151 0.55 -16.28 -17.80
N THR A 152 1.65 -16.46 -18.52
CA THR A 152 2.64 -17.48 -18.15
C THR A 152 3.66 -16.95 -17.14
N PHE A 153 4.37 -15.86 -17.46
CA PHE A 153 5.38 -15.30 -16.56
C PHE A 153 4.78 -14.66 -15.31
N GLY A 154 3.64 -13.99 -15.46
CA GLY A 154 2.92 -13.43 -14.31
C GLY A 154 2.45 -14.52 -13.35
N LEU A 155 1.94 -15.64 -13.87
CA LEU A 155 1.51 -16.77 -13.05
C LEU A 155 2.68 -17.42 -12.33
N LEU A 156 3.82 -17.64 -13.00
CA LEU A 156 5.01 -18.22 -12.36
C LEU A 156 5.49 -17.37 -11.19
N GLY A 157 5.60 -16.05 -11.39
CA GLY A 157 5.99 -15.12 -10.32
C GLY A 157 5.03 -15.15 -9.13
N VAL A 158 3.72 -15.24 -9.40
CA VAL A 158 2.68 -15.37 -8.37
C VAL A 158 2.77 -16.70 -7.63
N ILE A 159 3.05 -17.81 -8.32
CA ILE A 159 3.23 -19.13 -7.70
C ILE A 159 4.43 -19.10 -6.76
N VAL A 160 5.58 -18.59 -7.22
CA VAL A 160 6.78 -18.47 -6.37
C VAL A 160 6.52 -17.57 -5.17
N LEU A 161 5.89 -16.41 -5.38
CA LEU A 161 5.55 -15.49 -4.30
C LEU A 161 4.59 -16.12 -3.29
N THR A 162 3.60 -16.88 -3.77
CA THR A 162 2.64 -17.61 -2.93
C THR A 162 3.33 -18.70 -2.11
N ALA A 163 4.20 -19.49 -2.75
CA ALA A 163 4.93 -20.57 -2.09
C ALA A 163 5.84 -20.02 -0.99
N VAL A 164 6.66 -19.02 -1.30
CA VAL A 164 7.56 -18.37 -0.33
C VAL A 164 6.77 -17.74 0.81
N TYR A 165 5.68 -17.02 0.51
CA TYR A 165 4.91 -16.33 1.53
C TYR A 165 4.12 -17.30 2.43
N THR A 166 3.58 -18.37 1.85
CA THR A 166 2.90 -19.44 2.62
C THR A 166 3.89 -20.16 3.52
N GLU A 167 5.07 -20.50 3.01
CA GLU A 167 6.14 -21.11 3.80
C GLU A 167 6.55 -20.22 4.98
N LEU A 168 6.72 -18.92 4.75
CA LEU A 168 7.03 -17.98 5.83
C LEU A 168 5.94 -17.91 6.92
N ILE A 169 4.67 -18.04 6.55
CA ILE A 169 3.55 -18.09 7.51
C ILE A 169 3.53 -19.42 8.26
N VAL A 170 3.69 -20.54 7.55
CA VAL A 170 3.64 -21.88 8.15
C VAL A 170 4.82 -22.10 9.08
N ALA A 171 6.03 -21.69 8.67
CA ALA A 171 7.22 -21.77 9.50
C ALA A 171 7.13 -20.88 10.76
N ARG A 172 6.16 -19.95 10.84
CA ARG A 172 5.88 -19.15 12.04
C ARG A 172 4.93 -19.85 13.02
N ALA A 173 4.21 -20.90 12.60
CA ALA A 173 3.29 -21.61 13.49
C ALA A 173 4.07 -22.27 14.64
N PRO A 174 3.82 -21.90 15.89
CA PRO A 174 4.57 -22.44 17.02
C PRO A 174 4.30 -23.92 17.20
N VAL A 175 5.37 -24.66 17.46
CA VAL A 175 5.33 -26.03 17.98
C VAL A 175 4.76 -25.94 19.39
N GLN A 176 3.47 -26.28 19.54
CA GLN A 176 2.72 -26.56 20.77
C GLN A 176 2.89 -25.51 21.92
N ASP A 177 1.84 -24.73 22.19
CA ASP A 177 1.63 -23.85 23.35
C ASP A 177 2.05 -22.36 23.31
N ALA A 178 2.83 -21.89 22.34
CA ALA A 178 3.01 -20.44 22.18
C ALA A 178 1.82 -19.82 21.40
N LYS A 179 1.21 -18.76 21.94
CA LYS A 179 0.16 -18.00 21.22
C LYS A 179 0.76 -17.47 19.90
N SER A 180 0.24 -17.93 18.75
CA SER A 180 0.68 -17.45 17.43
C SER A 180 0.60 -15.92 17.36
N GLY A 181 1.54 -15.25 16.70
CA GLY A 181 1.59 -13.77 16.67
C GLY A 181 0.39 -13.08 16.01
N TYR A 182 -0.52 -13.85 15.38
CA TYR A 182 -1.80 -13.38 14.85
C TYR A 182 -3.01 -13.76 15.72
N HIS A 183 -2.82 -14.58 16.77
CA HIS A 183 -3.89 -15.12 17.62
C HIS A 183 -5.03 -15.81 16.84
N LEU A 184 -4.72 -16.32 15.65
CA LEU A 184 -5.67 -17.02 14.78
C LEU A 184 -5.11 -18.40 14.40
N PRO A 185 -6.00 -19.38 14.13
CA PRO A 185 -5.60 -20.64 13.51
C PRO A 185 -4.93 -20.42 12.16
N THR A 186 -3.92 -21.22 11.82
CA THR A 186 -3.14 -21.09 10.58
C THR A 186 -4.02 -21.08 9.33
N TRP A 187 -5.02 -21.96 9.26
CA TRP A 187 -5.93 -22.03 8.11
C TRP A 187 -6.72 -20.72 7.91
N LEU A 188 -7.08 -20.04 9.00
CA LEU A 188 -7.80 -18.77 8.93
C LEU A 188 -6.86 -17.66 8.45
N ILE A 189 -5.63 -17.59 8.97
CA ILE A 189 -4.60 -16.66 8.49
C ILE A 189 -4.38 -16.83 6.98
N LEU A 190 -4.26 -18.07 6.51
CA LEU A 190 -4.10 -18.34 5.09
C LEU A 190 -5.31 -17.87 4.27
N ALA A 191 -6.52 -18.23 4.70
CA ALA A 191 -7.76 -17.93 3.99
C ALA A 191 -8.10 -16.43 3.96
N THR A 192 -7.90 -15.72 5.06
CA THR A 192 -8.43 -14.36 5.25
C THR A 192 -7.36 -13.26 5.19
N ILE A 193 -6.08 -13.62 5.30
CA ILE A 193 -4.98 -12.66 5.22
C ILE A 193 -4.10 -12.98 4.01
N ALA A 194 -3.57 -14.21 3.92
CA ALA A 194 -2.57 -14.51 2.91
C ALA A 194 -3.11 -14.52 1.48
N ILE A 195 -4.17 -15.29 1.23
CA ILE A 195 -4.82 -15.36 -0.09
C ILE A 195 -5.28 -13.97 -0.56
N PRO A 196 -5.95 -13.15 0.28
CA PRO A 196 -6.27 -11.77 -0.09
C PRO A 196 -5.06 -10.91 -0.46
N TYR A 197 -3.96 -10.93 0.32
CA TYR A 197 -2.75 -10.17 -0.05
C TYR A 197 -2.17 -10.61 -1.39
N LEU A 198 -2.06 -11.91 -1.63
CA LEU A 198 -1.60 -12.46 -2.90
C LEU A 198 -2.49 -12.00 -4.05
N TYR A 199 -3.81 -12.08 -3.87
CA TYR A 199 -4.77 -11.61 -4.87
C TYR A 199 -4.59 -10.11 -5.17
N ILE A 200 -4.36 -9.28 -4.15
CA ILE A 200 -4.09 -7.84 -4.30
C ILE A 200 -2.84 -7.61 -5.14
N TRP A 201 -1.73 -8.29 -4.81
CA TRP A 201 -0.47 -8.15 -5.53
C TRP A 201 -0.62 -8.57 -7.00
N CYS A 202 -1.30 -9.69 -7.26
CA CYS A 202 -1.64 -10.15 -8.60
C CYS A 202 -2.44 -9.09 -9.38
N LYS A 203 -3.53 -8.58 -8.78
CA LYS A 203 -4.40 -7.59 -9.43
C LYS A 203 -3.67 -6.27 -9.66
N GLY A 204 -2.87 -5.82 -8.71
CA GLY A 204 -2.06 -4.62 -8.83
C GLY A 204 -1.03 -4.73 -9.95
N LEU A 205 -0.27 -5.82 -10.01
CA LEU A 205 0.75 -6.03 -11.04
C LEU A 205 0.11 -6.14 -12.43
N ARG A 206 -1.03 -6.84 -12.52
CA ARG A 206 -1.82 -6.93 -13.75
C ARG A 206 -2.30 -5.56 -14.21
N ALA A 207 -2.80 -4.74 -13.28
CA ALA A 207 -3.26 -3.40 -13.60
C ALA A 207 -2.12 -2.51 -14.12
N ALA A 208 -0.96 -2.54 -13.47
CA ALA A 208 0.22 -1.82 -13.93
C ALA A 208 0.67 -2.28 -15.32
N TYR A 209 0.65 -3.60 -15.57
CA TYR A 209 0.96 -4.17 -16.89
C TYR A 209 -0.04 -3.73 -17.97
N HIS A 210 -1.34 -3.75 -17.68
CA HIS A 210 -2.37 -3.27 -18.59
C HIS A 210 -2.19 -1.78 -18.91
N ILE A 211 -1.92 -0.93 -17.91
CA ILE A 211 -1.61 0.49 -18.14
C ILE A 211 -0.37 0.64 -19.04
N PHE A 212 0.66 -0.19 -18.82
CA PHE A 212 1.88 -0.18 -19.62
C PHE A 212 1.65 -0.60 -21.09
N ILE A 213 0.86 -1.65 -21.35
CA ILE A 213 0.51 -2.02 -22.73
C ILE A 213 -0.30 -0.92 -23.39
N TYR A 214 -1.31 -0.42 -22.68
CA TYR A 214 -2.20 0.62 -23.19
C TYR A 214 -1.40 1.86 -23.60
N LYS A 215 -0.45 2.29 -22.77
CA LYS A 215 0.57 3.30 -23.10
C LYS A 215 1.26 3.04 -24.44
N ASN A 216 1.69 1.81 -24.72
CA ASN A 216 2.45 1.52 -25.94
C ASN A 216 1.59 1.56 -27.22
N ARG A 217 0.26 1.59 -27.10
CA ARG A 217 -0.68 1.55 -28.24
C ARG A 217 -1.33 2.90 -28.58
N ILE A 218 -1.36 3.82 -27.64
CA ILE A 218 -1.89 5.19 -27.85
C ILE A 218 -0.87 6.10 -28.55
N LYS A 219 -1.34 7.16 -29.19
CA LYS A 219 -0.50 8.24 -29.75
C LYS A 219 -0.28 9.35 -28.70
N GLY A 220 0.78 10.13 -28.84
CA GLY A 220 1.10 11.26 -27.95
C GLY A 220 2.16 10.94 -26.89
N THR A 221 3.30 11.62 -26.96
CA THR A 221 4.46 11.40 -26.09
C THR A 221 4.17 11.76 -24.62
N VAL A 222 3.44 12.87 -24.39
CA VAL A 222 3.11 13.33 -23.04
C VAL A 222 2.25 12.32 -22.30
N TYR A 223 1.20 11.81 -22.97
CA TYR A 223 0.30 10.81 -22.41
C TYR A 223 1.05 9.51 -22.11
N ARG A 224 1.87 9.04 -23.05
CA ARG A 224 2.70 7.84 -22.87
C ARG A 224 3.59 7.93 -21.64
N ASN A 225 4.27 9.07 -21.49
CA ASN A 225 5.13 9.32 -20.34
C ASN A 225 4.34 9.36 -19.04
N ALA A 226 3.15 9.96 -19.06
CA ALA A 226 2.32 10.07 -17.87
C ALA A 226 1.84 8.70 -17.36
N LEU A 227 1.39 7.83 -18.27
CA LEU A 227 1.02 6.46 -17.94
C LEU A 227 2.21 5.59 -17.54
N ASP A 228 3.40 5.85 -18.08
CA ASP A 228 4.63 5.16 -17.66
C ASP A 228 4.93 5.38 -16.19
N TYR A 229 4.88 6.65 -15.74
CA TYR A 229 5.07 6.99 -14.34
C TYR A 229 3.99 6.38 -13.44
N LEU A 230 2.74 6.38 -13.89
CA LEU A 230 1.66 5.73 -13.15
C LEU A 230 1.91 4.22 -13.00
N ALA A 231 2.21 3.52 -14.09
CA ALA A 231 2.45 2.08 -14.07
C ALA A 231 3.65 1.72 -13.18
N LYS A 232 4.78 2.41 -13.36
CA LYS A 232 5.99 2.19 -12.54
C LYS A 232 5.74 2.53 -11.07
N GLY A 233 5.03 3.61 -10.78
CA GLY A 233 4.65 3.98 -9.41
C GLY A 233 3.81 2.91 -8.72
N LEU A 234 2.82 2.35 -9.44
CA LEU A 234 2.01 1.23 -8.93
C LEU A 234 2.87 -0.02 -8.66
N VAL A 235 3.79 -0.38 -9.57
CA VAL A 235 4.72 -1.51 -9.36
C VAL A 235 5.55 -1.31 -8.09
N ILE A 236 6.12 -0.12 -7.90
CA ILE A 236 6.93 0.19 -6.71
C ILE A 236 6.09 0.09 -5.43
N ILE A 237 4.86 0.61 -5.43
CA ILE A 237 3.96 0.53 -4.26
C ILE A 237 3.64 -0.94 -3.92
N ILE A 238 3.35 -1.77 -4.93
CA ILE A 238 3.06 -3.19 -4.72
C ILE A 238 4.30 -3.92 -4.21
N PHE A 239 5.46 -3.68 -4.82
CA PHE A 239 6.71 -4.30 -4.42
C PHE A 239 7.10 -3.91 -2.99
N ALA A 240 6.98 -2.63 -2.64
CA ALA A 240 7.18 -2.16 -1.27
C ALA A 240 6.18 -2.82 -0.29
N SER A 241 4.92 -3.01 -0.70
CA SER A 241 3.93 -3.71 0.14
C SER A 241 4.29 -5.18 0.38
N ILE A 242 4.85 -5.87 -0.63
CA ILE A 242 5.32 -7.25 -0.51
C ILE A 242 6.46 -7.32 0.50
N ILE A 243 7.46 -6.44 0.38
CA ILE A 243 8.60 -6.41 1.29
C ILE A 243 8.15 -6.09 2.71
N ILE A 244 7.27 -5.10 2.91
CA ILE A 244 6.71 -4.80 4.23
C ILE A 244 6.03 -6.04 4.82
N GLN A 245 5.20 -6.73 4.04
CA GLN A 245 4.47 -7.88 4.55
C GLN A 245 5.41 -9.04 4.92
N VAL A 246 6.44 -9.30 4.10
CA VAL A 246 7.49 -10.26 4.42
C VAL A 246 8.22 -9.87 5.70
N LEU A 247 8.61 -8.61 5.84
CA LEU A 247 9.29 -8.11 7.04
C LEU A 247 8.43 -8.23 8.28
N ILE A 248 7.14 -7.88 8.22
CA ILE A 248 6.20 -8.06 9.34
C ILE A 248 6.16 -9.54 9.76
N THR A 249 6.13 -10.47 8.81
CA THR A 249 6.13 -11.91 9.11
C THR A 249 7.45 -12.38 9.74
N VAL A 250 8.59 -11.83 9.32
CA VAL A 250 9.92 -12.25 9.80
C VAL A 250 10.38 -11.48 11.06
N THR A 251 9.78 -10.33 11.37
CA THR A 251 10.22 -9.42 12.46
C THR A 251 10.28 -10.13 13.82
N GLU A 252 9.40 -11.10 14.10
CA GLU A 252 9.43 -11.88 15.34
C GLU A 252 10.73 -12.68 15.51
N ARG A 253 11.29 -13.21 14.42
CA ARG A 253 12.59 -13.91 14.41
C ARG A 253 13.77 -12.95 14.50
N ILE A 254 13.56 -11.71 14.05
CA ILE A 254 14.54 -10.62 14.03
C ILE A 254 14.57 -9.86 15.38
N THR A 255 13.76 -10.26 16.37
CA THR A 255 13.62 -9.54 17.65
C THR A 255 14.93 -9.39 18.46
N SER A 256 15.97 -10.13 18.11
CA SER A 256 17.34 -10.04 18.65
C SER A 256 18.21 -8.97 17.99
N LEU A 257 17.84 -8.42 16.83
CA LEU A 257 18.58 -7.33 16.20
C LEU A 257 18.47 -6.05 17.02
N SER A 258 19.54 -5.25 16.98
CA SER A 258 19.51 -3.90 17.52
C SER A 258 18.50 -3.01 16.78
N VAL A 259 18.14 -1.88 17.38
CA VAL A 259 17.18 -0.92 16.81
C VAL A 259 17.63 -0.39 15.44
N ALA A 260 18.94 -0.20 15.27
CA ALA A 260 19.49 0.49 14.11
C ALA A 260 19.21 -0.22 12.77
N PRO A 261 19.46 -1.53 12.60
CA PRO A 261 19.07 -2.27 11.39
C PRO A 261 17.57 -2.19 11.08
N ILE A 262 16.71 -2.27 12.10
CA ILE A 262 15.26 -2.19 11.93
C ILE A 262 14.88 -0.80 11.40
N LEU A 263 15.42 0.26 11.99
CA LEU A 263 15.18 1.63 11.52
C LEU A 263 15.70 1.85 10.09
N LEU A 264 16.88 1.35 9.74
CA LEU A 264 17.42 1.44 8.39
C LEU A 264 16.47 0.80 7.37
N ILE A 265 15.97 -0.40 7.67
CA ILE A 265 15.00 -1.09 6.83
C ILE A 265 13.71 -0.27 6.69
N VAL A 266 13.18 0.27 7.79
CA VAL A 266 11.99 1.13 7.77
C VAL A 266 12.22 2.36 6.89
N TYR A 267 13.34 3.05 7.01
CA TYR A 267 13.64 4.23 6.18
C TYR A 267 13.79 3.89 4.69
N LEU A 268 14.42 2.76 4.36
CA LEU A 268 14.49 2.30 2.97
C LEU A 268 13.10 2.05 2.38
N LEU A 269 12.21 1.43 3.15
CA LEU A 269 10.82 1.19 2.72
C LEU A 269 10.02 2.48 2.57
N LEU A 270 10.17 3.43 3.50
CA LEU A 270 9.55 4.75 3.38
C LEU A 270 10.06 5.47 2.13
N GLY A 271 11.35 5.37 1.83
CA GLY A 271 11.95 5.87 0.59
C GLY A 271 11.28 5.24 -0.65
N LEU A 272 11.12 3.92 -0.68
CA LEU A 272 10.43 3.23 -1.78
C LEU A 272 8.98 3.69 -1.94
N TYR A 273 8.22 3.84 -0.86
CA TYR A 273 6.85 4.37 -0.91
C TYR A 273 6.80 5.81 -1.41
N ALA A 274 7.72 6.66 -0.95
CA ALA A 274 7.84 8.04 -1.41
C ALA A 274 8.12 8.10 -2.91
N VAL A 275 9.03 7.25 -3.42
CA VAL A 275 9.29 7.14 -4.86
C VAL A 275 8.05 6.66 -5.59
N GLY A 276 7.38 5.61 -5.12
CA GLY A 276 6.19 5.05 -5.76
C GLY A 276 5.06 6.08 -5.90
N PHE A 277 4.64 6.70 -4.80
CA PHE A 277 3.62 7.74 -4.82
C PHE A 277 4.08 9.01 -5.54
N GLY A 278 5.36 9.37 -5.45
CA GLY A 278 5.96 10.47 -6.20
C GLY A 278 5.87 10.25 -7.71
N MET A 279 6.06 9.03 -8.20
CA MET A 279 5.88 8.68 -9.61
C MET A 279 4.40 8.77 -10.01
N VAL A 280 3.48 8.22 -9.22
CA VAL A 280 2.02 8.37 -9.46
C VAL A 280 1.63 9.85 -9.56
N ALA A 281 2.12 10.69 -8.64
CA ALA A 281 1.89 12.12 -8.64
C ALA A 281 2.46 12.83 -9.87
N ARG A 282 3.69 12.50 -10.29
CA ARG A 282 4.30 13.03 -11.51
C ARG A 282 3.52 12.63 -12.77
N GLY A 283 3.07 11.38 -12.86
CA GLY A 283 2.22 10.90 -13.94
C GLY A 283 0.90 11.68 -14.01
N ALA A 284 0.21 11.80 -12.88
CA ALA A 284 -1.04 12.56 -12.78
C ALA A 284 -0.88 14.04 -13.15
N LYS A 285 0.22 14.69 -12.73
CA LYS A 285 0.54 16.07 -13.10
C LYS A 285 0.72 16.22 -14.62
N LYS A 286 1.39 15.27 -15.28
CA LYS A 286 1.58 15.30 -16.73
C LYS A 286 0.25 15.12 -17.49
N LEU A 287 -0.64 14.25 -17.01
CA LEU A 287 -1.98 14.11 -17.61
C LEU A 287 -2.76 15.42 -17.56
N LYS A 288 -2.72 16.14 -16.43
CA LYS A 288 -3.43 17.43 -16.30
C LYS A 288 -2.97 18.46 -17.33
N LYS A 289 -1.66 18.50 -17.65
CA LYS A 289 -1.08 19.48 -18.60
C LYS A 289 -1.57 19.31 -20.04
N ILE A 290 -1.98 18.10 -20.42
CA ILE A 290 -2.49 17.83 -21.78
C ILE A 290 -3.80 18.58 -22.02
N GLU A 291 -4.55 18.86 -20.96
CA GLU A 291 -5.87 19.49 -21.02
C GLU A 291 -5.83 21.02 -20.81
N GLU A 292 -4.63 21.59 -20.74
CA GLU A 292 -4.41 23.06 -20.67
C GLU A 292 -3.92 23.62 -22.01
N VAL A 293 -3.75 22.75 -23.01
CA VAL A 293 -3.39 23.04 -24.40
C VAL A 293 -4.59 22.74 -25.29
#